data_AF-A0A661QBY8-F1
#
_entry.id   AF-A0A661QBY8-F1
#
_cell.length_a   1.000
_cell.length_b   1.000
_cell.length_c   1.000
_cell.angle_alpha   90.00
_cell.angle_beta   90.00
_cell.angle_gamma   90.00
#
_symmetry.space_group_name_H-M   'P 1'
#
loop_
_entity.id
_entity.type
_entity.pdbx_description
1 polymer ?
#
loop_
_entity_poly.entity_id
_entity_poly.type
_entity_poly.pdbx_seq_one_letter_code
_entity_poly.pdbx_strand_id
1 'polypeptide(L)'
;MQLIEWEVNEDGYEEQIIIPKAQRDLAAKEGINTENKQKVAVRILNLNTGETYTGRLAITGNNQIYLPTEIQKMLEGAGRIRIQLL
;
A
#
# COMPACT_ATOMS: atom_id res chain seq x y z
N MET A 1 15.91 -6.11 -8.66
CA MET A 1 14.70 -5.54 -8.05
C MET A 1 14.80 -5.73 -6.55
N GLN A 2 14.92 -4.64 -5.80
CA GLN A 2 14.81 -4.69 -4.35
C GLN A 2 13.34 -4.83 -3.94
N LEU A 3 13.10 -5.60 -2.89
CA LEU A 3 11.76 -5.81 -2.35
C LEU A 3 11.35 -4.56 -1.55
N ILE A 4 10.36 -3.82 -2.03
CA ILE A 4 9.85 -2.63 -1.35
C ILE A 4 8.56 -3.03 -0.61
N GLU A 5 8.72 -3.53 0.61
CA GLU A 5 7.59 -3.91 1.45
C GLU A 5 7.67 -3.31 2.86
N TRP A 6 6.49 -3.18 3.48
CA TRP A 6 6.33 -2.80 4.87
C TRP A 6 5.03 -3.35 5.43
N GLU A 7 4.97 -3.44 6.75
CA GLU A 7 3.78 -3.87 7.48
C GLU A 7 3.12 -2.66 8.14
N VAL A 8 1.79 -2.64 8.13
CA VAL A 8 0.98 -1.61 8.77
C VAL A 8 0.01 -2.31 9.71
N ASN A 9 -0.16 -1.72 10.89
CA ASN A 9 -1.17 -2.15 11.84
C ASN A 9 -2.41 -1.30 11.58
N GLU A 10 -3.31 -1.80 10.74
CA GLU A 10 -4.56 -1.13 10.38
C GLU A 10 -5.73 -1.99 10.84
N ASP A 11 -6.62 -1.39 11.65
CA ASP A 11 -7.84 -2.03 12.14
C ASP A 11 -8.99 -1.97 11.11
N GLY A 12 -8.70 -1.52 9.87
CA GLY A 12 -9.50 -1.87 8.69
C GLY A 12 -10.41 -0.79 8.09
N TYR A 13 -10.28 0.48 8.51
CA TYR A 13 -11.11 1.59 7.97
C TYR A 13 -10.30 2.75 7.39
N GLU A 14 -9.00 2.57 7.17
CA GLU A 14 -8.19 3.65 6.63
C GLU A 14 -8.41 3.79 5.11
N GLU A 15 -8.84 4.98 4.69
CA GLU A 15 -8.99 5.30 3.27
C GLU A 15 -7.64 5.47 2.57
N GLN A 16 -6.56 5.63 3.35
CA GLN A 16 -5.25 6.01 2.86
C GLN A 16 -4.12 5.43 3.71
N ILE A 17 -3.18 4.75 3.06
CA ILE A 17 -2.02 4.18 3.76
C ILE A 17 -0.76 4.99 3.47
N ILE A 18 -0.05 5.41 4.51
CA ILE A 18 1.21 6.13 4.36
C ILE A 18 2.28 5.20 3.78
N ILE A 19 2.96 5.64 2.71
CA ILE A 19 4.21 5.02 2.27
C ILE A 19 5.34 5.61 3.11
N PRO A 20 6.03 4.82 3.95
CA PRO A 20 7.08 5.36 4.78
C PRO A 20 8.24 5.89 3.92
N LYS A 21 8.94 6.90 4.44
CA LYS A 21 9.99 7.61 3.68
C LYS A 21 11.04 6.65 3.10
N ALA A 22 11.48 5.66 3.89
CA ALA A 22 12.47 4.67 3.44
C ALA A 22 12.01 3.89 2.20
N GLN A 23 10.73 3.46 2.16
CA GLN A 23 10.15 2.76 1.03
C GLN A 23 9.99 3.67 -0.19
N ARG A 24 9.69 4.96 -0.01
CA ARG A 24 9.69 5.94 -1.11
C ARG A 24 11.08 6.16 -1.69
N ASP A 25 12.09 6.28 -0.83
CA ASP A 25 13.49 6.40 -1.25
C ASP A 25 13.95 5.15 -2.03
N LEU A 26 13.52 3.95 -1.61
CA LEU A 26 13.77 2.71 -2.34
C LEU A 26 13.01 2.66 -3.67
N ALA A 27 11.73 3.03 -3.68
CA ALA A 27 10.91 3.13 -4.89
C ALA A 27 11.54 4.07 -5.92
N ALA A 28 12.02 5.25 -5.49
CA ALA A 28 12.68 6.20 -6.37
C ALA A 28 13.98 5.64 -6.98
N LYS A 29 14.78 4.87 -6.22
CA LYS A 29 15.98 4.19 -6.73
C LYS A 29 15.66 3.15 -7.80
N GLU A 30 14.53 2.46 -7.66
CA GLU A 30 14.04 1.47 -8.63
C GLU A 30 13.26 2.12 -9.79
N GLY A 31 13.15 3.46 -9.83
CA GLY A 31 12.43 4.20 -10.87
C GLY A 31 10.90 4.21 -10.70
N ILE A 32 10.38 3.77 -9.56
CA ILE A 32 8.97 3.84 -9.22
C ILE A 32 8.65 5.24 -8.68
N ASN A 33 7.84 5.97 -9.42
CA ASN A 33 7.42 7.30 -9.02
C ASN A 33 6.24 7.24 -8.03
N THR A 34 6.45 7.73 -6.81
CA THR A 34 5.42 7.84 -5.76
C THR A 34 4.87 9.27 -5.61
N GLU A 35 4.88 10.07 -6.68
CA GLU A 35 4.31 11.42 -6.69
C GLU A 35 2.77 11.43 -6.80
N ASN A 36 2.17 12.56 -6.43
CA ASN A 36 0.72 12.78 -6.49
C ASN A 36 0.13 12.45 -7.87
N LYS A 37 -1.05 11.81 -7.88
CA LYS A 37 -1.80 11.39 -9.08
C LYS A 37 -1.14 10.28 -9.91
N GLN A 38 0.02 9.78 -9.51
CA GLN A 38 0.57 8.55 -10.10
C GLN A 38 -0.22 7.34 -9.61
N LYS A 39 -0.18 6.26 -10.40
CA LYS A 39 -0.68 4.95 -9.99
C LYS A 39 0.49 4.00 -9.86
N VAL A 40 0.65 3.40 -8.70
CA VAL A 40 1.70 2.41 -8.42
C VAL A 40 1.08 1.03 -8.38
N ALA A 41 1.82 0.03 -8.89
CA ALA A 41 1.43 -1.35 -8.70
C ALA A 41 1.69 -1.75 -7.25
N VAL A 42 0.67 -2.26 -6.58
CA VAL A 42 0.73 -2.66 -5.18
C VAL A 42 0.18 -4.06 -5.01
N ARG A 43 0.74 -4.75 -4.03
CA ARG A 43 0.19 -5.95 -3.46
C ARG A 43 -0.08 -5.71 -1.98
N ILE A 44 -1.31 -5.99 -1.54
CA ILE A 44 -1.74 -5.86 -0.15
C ILE A 44 -2.13 -7.26 0.32
N LEU A 45 -1.54 -7.71 1.42
CA LEU A 45 -1.81 -8.99 2.05
C LEU A 45 -2.39 -8.74 3.43
N ASN A 46 -3.61 -9.24 3.66
CA ASN A 46 -4.18 -9.32 5.00
C ASN A 46 -3.49 -10.46 5.75
N LEU A 47 -2.73 -10.15 6.81
CA LEU A 47 -1.95 -11.15 7.54
C LEU A 47 -2.81 -12.01 8.47
N ASN A 48 -4.05 -11.60 8.74
CA ASN A 48 -5.00 -12.35 9.55
C ASN A 48 -5.81 -13.35 8.70
N THR A 49 -6.37 -12.91 7.56
CA THR A 49 -7.20 -13.77 6.69
C THR A 49 -6.40 -14.47 5.59
N GLY A 50 -5.21 -13.98 5.27
CA GLY A 50 -4.40 -14.47 4.13
C GLY A 50 -4.87 -13.96 2.77
N GLU A 51 -5.94 -13.15 2.72
CA GLU A 51 -6.44 -12.57 1.48
C GLU A 51 -5.41 -11.61 0.89
N THR A 52 -5.30 -11.63 -0.44
CA THR A 52 -4.36 -10.78 -1.17
C THR A 52 -5.11 -9.96 -2.21
N TYR A 53 -4.88 -8.65 -2.21
CA TYR A 53 -5.19 -7.77 -3.30
C TYR A 53 -3.94 -7.47 -4.12
N THR A 54 -4.05 -7.42 -5.44
CA THR A 54 -2.98 -6.94 -6.33
C THR A 54 -3.59 -6.07 -7.40
N GLY A 55 -3.07 -4.86 -7.56
CA GLY A 55 -3.64 -3.89 -8.49
C GLY A 55 -2.85 -2.60 -8.54
N ARG A 56 -3.38 -1.62 -9.27
CA ARG A 56 -2.79 -0.28 -9.36
C ARG A 56 -3.59 0.70 -8.55
N LEU A 57 -2.98 1.25 -7.50
CA LEU A 57 -3.60 2.22 -6.61
C LEU A 57 -3.02 3.62 -6.80
N ALA A 58 -3.85 4.63 -6.60
CA ALA A 58 -3.46 6.02 -6.76
C ALA A 58 -2.64 6.50 -5.56
N ILE A 59 -1.63 7.32 -5.83
CA ILE A 59 -0.89 8.05 -4.79
C ILE A 59 -1.52 9.43 -4.58
N THR A 60 -1.83 9.76 -3.34
CA THR A 60 -2.36 11.06 -2.94
C THR A 60 -1.25 12.11 -2.81
N GLY A 61 -1.62 13.39 -2.72
CA GLY A 61 -0.67 14.51 -2.55
C GLY A 61 0.21 14.43 -1.30
N ASN A 62 -0.16 13.56 -0.34
CA ASN A 62 0.57 13.35 0.91
C ASN A 62 1.48 12.13 0.86
N ASN A 63 1.69 11.51 -0.32
CA ASN A 63 2.42 10.26 -0.50
C ASN A 63 1.76 9.07 0.21
N GLN A 64 0.43 9.03 0.18
CA GLN A 64 -0.36 7.92 0.70
C GLN A 64 -0.95 7.14 -0.47
N ILE A 65 -1.14 5.84 -0.28
CA ILE A 65 -1.86 4.98 -1.21
C ILE A 65 -3.34 5.12 -0.90
N TYR A 66 -4.14 5.57 -1.87
CA TYR A 66 -5.59 5.57 -1.72
C TYR A 66 -6.15 4.14 -1.81
N LEU A 67 -6.93 3.74 -0.82
CA LEU A 67 -7.63 2.47 -0.78
C LEU A 67 -9.09 2.64 -1.23
N PRO A 68 -9.52 2.02 -2.33
CA PRO A 68 -10.94 1.91 -2.68
C PRO A 68 -11.72 1.16 -1.61
N THR A 69 -13.03 1.43 -1.53
CA THR A 69 -13.96 0.83 -0.56
C THR A 69 -13.99 -0.70 -0.59
N GLU A 70 -13.76 -1.32 -1.75
CA GLU A 70 -13.64 -2.78 -1.86
C GLU A 70 -12.45 -3.34 -1.07
N ILE A 71 -11.31 -2.64 -1.11
CA ILE A 71 -10.11 -3.05 -0.36
C ILE A 71 -10.31 -2.77 1.12
N GLN A 72 -10.88 -1.61 1.48
CA GLN A 72 -11.16 -1.30 2.89
C GLN A 72 -12.00 -2.41 3.54
N LYS A 73 -13.05 -2.90 2.87
CA LYS A 73 -13.85 -4.04 3.35
C LYS A 73 -13.06 -5.34 3.50
N MET A 74 -12.11 -5.60 2.59
CA MET A 74 -11.23 -6.77 2.66
C MET A 74 -10.20 -6.65 3.80
N LEU A 75 -9.85 -5.43 4.21
CA LEU A 75 -8.94 -5.17 5.32
C LEU A 75 -9.68 -4.96 6.66
N GLU A 76 -11.01 -4.97 6.67
CA GLU A 76 -11.82 -4.85 7.88
C GLU A 76 -11.47 -5.97 8.87
N GLY A 77 -11.03 -5.61 10.08
CA GLY A 77 -10.61 -6.58 11.09
C GLY A 77 -9.32 -7.34 10.76
N ALA A 78 -8.54 -6.86 9.78
CA ALA A 78 -7.23 -7.43 9.47
C ALA A 78 -6.27 -7.30 10.65
N GLY A 79 -6.29 -6.16 11.34
CA GLY A 79 -5.34 -5.78 12.38
C GLY A 79 -3.93 -5.54 11.82
N ARG A 80 -3.38 -6.47 11.04
CA ARG A 80 -2.08 -6.32 10.37
C ARG A 80 -2.18 -6.62 8.89
N ILE A 81 -1.60 -5.74 8.10
CA ILE A 81 -1.52 -5.85 6.65
C ILE A 81 -0.07 -5.68 6.22
N ARG A 82 0.29 -6.34 5.12
CA ARG A 82 1.58 -6.16 4.46
C ARG A 82 1.37 -5.57 3.08
N ILE A 83 2.14 -4.53 2.77
CA ILE A 83 2.07 -3.81 1.52
C ILE A 83 3.40 -3.93 0.82
N GLN A 84 3.33 -4.21 -0.48
CA GLN A 84 4.48 -4.33 -1.36
C GLN A 84 4.26 -3.46 -2.60
N LEU A 85 5.24 -2.65 -2.96
CA LEU A 85 5.29 -1.99 -4.27
C LEU A 85 5.98 -2.90 -5.29
N LEU A 86 5.43 -2.96 -6.50
CA LEU A 86 5.89 -3.80 -7.62
C LEU A 86 6.49 -2.97 -8.75
#